data_AF-A0A2N2YW61-F1
#
_entry.id   AF-A0A2N2YW61-F1
#
_cell.length_a   1.000
_cell.length_b   1.000
_cell.length_c   1.000
_cell.angle_alpha   90.00
_cell.angle_beta   90.00
_cell.angle_gamma   90.00
#
_symmetry.space_group_name_H-M   'P 1'
#
loop_
_entity.id
_entity.type
_entity.pdbx_description
1 polymer ?
#
loop_
_entity_poly.entity_id
_entity_poly.type
_entity_poly.pdbx_seq_one_letter_code
_entity_poly.pdbx_strand_id
1 'polypeptide(L)'
;METNELKNIWKKVDAGFNLKTKEELNQALAAKTKKTINKFLLILSIDIVVCIGMLVFLIITALNRQGDVLYLVNNSVIGSIVIISLIVSLLSLNKLYSNKFNLSLKDWVDQRIKMLSGWLLGKYSKLYIVLIPILLVMINLSIHVYYDHKPFIEVIKNEESIVGLMVGSLVGLFVAFFVLNKIRKFHLKNLESLKELHASLCNEQ
;
A
#
# COMPACT_ATOMS: atom_id res chain seq x y z
N MET A 1 24.88 57.40 -15.75
CA MET A 1 24.34 57.37 -14.37
C MET A 1 23.44 56.16 -14.11
N GLU A 2 23.07 55.37 -15.14
CA GLU A 2 22.24 54.14 -15.05
C GLU A 2 22.91 52.93 -14.37
N THR A 3 24.23 52.91 -14.23
CA THR A 3 24.97 51.74 -13.71
C THR A 3 24.86 51.56 -12.19
N ASN A 4 24.61 52.64 -11.44
CA ASN A 4 24.44 52.56 -9.98
C ASN A 4 23.02 52.13 -9.59
N GLU A 5 22.01 52.47 -10.38
CA GLU A 5 20.62 52.04 -10.14
C GLU A 5 20.44 50.55 -10.43
N LEU A 6 20.98 50.06 -11.55
CA LEU A 6 20.98 48.63 -11.86
C LEU A 6 21.73 47.81 -10.81
N LYS A 7 22.84 48.33 -10.27
CA LYS A 7 23.62 47.69 -9.20
C LYS A 7 22.88 47.70 -7.85
N ASN A 8 22.10 48.75 -7.57
CA ASN A 8 21.24 48.83 -6.40
C ASN A 8 19.98 47.96 -6.54
N ILE A 9 19.43 47.81 -7.74
CA ILE A 9 18.32 46.88 -8.03
C ILE A 9 18.82 45.45 -7.87
N TRP A 10 20.00 45.10 -8.40
CA TRP A 10 20.60 43.78 -8.19
C TRP A 10 20.86 43.49 -6.70
N LYS A 11 21.44 44.44 -5.95
CA LYS A 11 21.61 44.30 -4.49
C LYS A 11 20.29 44.19 -3.73
N LYS A 12 19.22 44.87 -4.18
CA LYS A 12 17.88 44.77 -3.58
C LYS A 12 17.17 43.46 -3.95
N VAL A 13 17.40 42.92 -5.13
CA VAL A 13 16.87 41.63 -5.56
C VAL A 13 17.59 40.48 -4.82
N ASP A 14 18.91 40.56 -4.66
CA ASP A 14 19.67 39.62 -3.81
C ASP A 14 19.28 39.73 -2.32
N ALA A 15 18.99 40.93 -1.82
CA ALA A 15 18.48 41.13 -0.47
C ALA A 15 16.99 40.75 -0.30
N GLY A 16 16.25 40.62 -1.42
CA GLY A 16 14.84 40.27 -1.48
C GLY A 16 14.57 38.78 -1.72
N PHE A 17 15.60 38.01 -2.10
CA PHE A 17 15.62 36.58 -1.86
C PHE A 17 15.73 36.38 -0.36
N ASN A 18 14.57 36.33 0.31
CA ASN A 18 14.46 35.72 1.63
C ASN A 18 15.13 34.34 1.53
N LEU A 19 16.40 34.27 1.94
CA LEU A 19 17.04 33.06 2.40
C LEU A 19 16.07 32.51 3.43
N LYS A 20 15.21 31.57 3.02
CA LYS A 20 14.37 30.82 3.95
C LYS A 20 15.29 30.43 5.09
N THR A 21 14.96 30.86 6.29
CA THR A 21 15.79 30.53 7.44
C THR A 21 15.90 29.02 7.50
N LYS A 22 17.02 28.50 8.01
CA LYS A 22 17.25 27.05 8.14
C LYS A 22 16.05 26.34 8.78
N GLU A 23 15.35 27.03 9.67
CA GLU A 23 14.10 26.60 10.32
C GLU A 23 12.90 26.51 9.36
N GLU A 24 12.64 27.52 8.53
CA GLU A 24 11.56 27.47 7.52
C GLU A 24 11.79 26.38 6.47
N LEU A 25 13.05 26.17 6.08
CA LEU A 25 13.42 25.10 5.16
C LEU A 25 13.25 23.72 5.80
N ASN A 26 13.70 23.55 7.04
CA ASN A 26 13.48 22.33 7.82
C ASN A 26 11.99 22.03 8.03
N GLN A 27 11.18 23.06 8.29
CA GLN A 27 9.73 22.90 8.44
C GLN A 27 9.06 22.49 7.13
N ALA A 28 9.46 23.08 6.00
CA ALA A 28 8.97 22.70 4.67
C ALA A 28 9.36 21.26 4.30
N LEU A 29 10.61 20.85 4.58
CA LEU A 29 11.10 19.49 4.38
C LEU A 29 10.36 18.48 5.26
N ALA A 30 10.12 18.82 6.53
CA ALA A 30 9.32 18.00 7.45
C ALA A 30 7.88 17.81 6.95
N ALA A 31 7.23 18.89 6.48
CA ALA A 31 5.88 18.82 5.94
C ALA A 31 5.81 17.95 4.68
N LYS A 32 6.78 18.10 3.75
CA LYS A 32 6.85 17.30 2.52
C LYS A 32 7.12 15.82 2.81
N THR A 33 7.96 15.55 3.82
CA THR A 33 8.24 14.19 4.29
C THR A 33 6.99 13.53 4.89
N LYS A 34 6.31 14.22 5.83
CA LYS A 34 5.04 13.73 6.41
C LYS A 34 3.99 13.49 5.33
N LYS A 35 3.84 14.42 4.37
CA LYS A 35 2.92 14.25 3.23
C LYS A 35 3.25 13.01 2.40
N THR A 36 4.52 12.72 2.19
CA THR A 36 4.95 11.55 1.41
C THR A 36 4.69 10.25 2.18
N ILE A 37 4.91 10.23 3.49
CA ILE A 37 4.58 9.09 4.36
C ILE A 37 3.07 8.86 4.46
N ASN A 38 2.26 9.92 4.53
CA ASN A 38 0.80 9.81 4.54
C ASN A 38 0.24 9.10 3.30
N LYS A 39 0.92 9.18 2.16
CA LYS A 39 0.52 8.41 0.96
C LYS A 39 0.68 6.89 1.17
N PHE A 40 1.68 6.45 1.93
CA PHE A 40 1.82 5.05 2.31
C PHE A 40 0.75 4.64 3.32
N LEU A 41 0.47 5.51 4.30
CA LEU A 41 -0.59 5.27 5.29
C LEU A 41 -1.96 5.10 4.62
N LEU A 42 -2.30 5.94 3.64
CA LEU A 42 -3.58 5.84 2.93
C LEU A 42 -3.78 4.47 2.28
N ILE A 43 -2.75 3.92 1.64
CA ILE A 43 -2.85 2.61 0.99
C ILE A 43 -2.97 1.48 2.02
N LEU A 44 -2.23 1.55 3.14
CA LEU A 44 -2.38 0.61 4.25
C LEU A 44 -3.77 0.68 4.90
N SER A 45 -4.34 1.88 5.02
CA SER A 45 -5.70 2.05 5.55
C SER A 45 -6.74 1.40 4.64
N ILE A 46 -6.61 1.56 3.31
CA ILE A 46 -7.49 0.88 2.34
C ILE A 46 -7.36 -0.64 2.49
N ASP A 47 -6.13 -1.16 2.56
CA ASP A 47 -5.88 -2.60 2.73
C ASP A 47 -6.55 -3.16 4.00
N ILE A 48 -6.46 -2.45 5.13
CA ILE A 48 -7.12 -2.82 6.39
C ILE A 48 -8.65 -2.87 6.22
N VAL A 49 -9.25 -1.87 5.57
CA VAL A 49 -10.70 -1.83 5.32
C VAL A 49 -11.13 -3.00 4.44
N VAL A 50 -10.37 -3.30 3.38
CA VAL A 50 -10.63 -4.44 2.49
C VAL A 50 -10.54 -5.77 3.26
N CYS A 51 -9.52 -5.94 4.10
CA CYS A 51 -9.38 -7.13 4.93
C CYS A 51 -10.58 -7.31 5.88
N ILE A 52 -11.00 -6.25 6.57
CA ILE A 52 -12.16 -6.30 7.47
C ILE A 52 -13.44 -6.66 6.69
N GLY A 53 -13.68 -6.01 5.54
CA GLY A 53 -14.83 -6.32 4.70
C GLY A 53 -14.85 -7.78 4.23
N MET A 54 -13.69 -8.30 3.85
CA MET A 54 -13.56 -9.71 3.45
C MET A 54 -13.82 -10.67 4.62
N LEU A 55 -13.34 -10.36 5.83
CA LEU A 55 -13.62 -11.19 7.01
C LEU A 55 -15.12 -11.20 7.34
N VAL A 56 -15.79 -10.05 7.27
CA VAL A 56 -17.25 -9.98 7.46
C VAL A 56 -17.97 -10.84 6.43
N PHE A 57 -17.59 -10.75 5.15
CA PHE A 57 -18.13 -11.60 4.10
C PHE A 57 -17.92 -13.09 4.40
N LEU A 58 -16.71 -13.51 4.76
CA LEU A 58 -16.38 -14.90 5.06
C LEU A 58 -17.17 -15.44 6.26
N ILE A 59 -17.36 -14.63 7.31
CA ILE A 59 -18.14 -15.02 8.49
C ILE A 59 -19.61 -15.20 8.12
N ILE A 60 -20.22 -14.23 7.43
CA ILE A 60 -21.63 -14.30 7.02
C ILE A 60 -21.86 -15.53 6.14
N THR A 61 -21.01 -15.72 5.13
CA THR A 61 -21.16 -16.84 4.20
C THR A 61 -20.92 -18.19 4.85
N ALA A 62 -19.97 -18.30 5.80
CA ALA A 62 -19.75 -19.51 6.57
C ALA A 62 -20.96 -19.88 7.44
N LEU A 63 -21.58 -18.89 8.10
CA LEU A 63 -22.79 -19.10 8.91
C LEU A 63 -23.98 -19.58 8.06
N ASN A 64 -24.09 -19.10 6.82
CA ASN A 64 -25.15 -19.50 5.89
C ASN A 64 -24.90 -20.85 5.21
N ARG A 65 -23.67 -21.38 5.28
CA ARG A 65 -23.24 -22.60 4.57
C ARG A 65 -22.62 -23.65 5.51
N GLN A 66 -23.12 -23.76 6.74
CA GLN A 66 -22.58 -24.68 7.75
C GLN A 66 -22.54 -26.16 7.30
N GLY A 67 -23.45 -26.58 6.42
CA GLY A 67 -23.50 -27.95 5.90
C GLY A 67 -22.50 -28.28 4.79
N ASP A 68 -21.80 -27.29 4.24
CA ASP A 68 -20.86 -27.50 3.12
C ASP A 68 -19.40 -27.44 3.60
N VAL A 69 -18.88 -28.60 3.99
CA VAL A 69 -17.55 -28.72 4.59
C VAL A 69 -16.44 -28.19 3.67
N LEU A 70 -16.51 -28.46 2.36
CA LEU A 70 -15.48 -28.02 1.41
C LEU A 70 -15.50 -26.51 1.22
N TYR A 71 -16.70 -25.92 1.19
CA TYR A 71 -16.87 -24.47 1.21
C TYR A 71 -16.22 -23.84 2.45
N LEU A 72 -16.49 -24.41 3.63
CA LEU A 72 -15.92 -23.93 4.90
C LEU A 72 -14.40 -24.05 4.93
N VAL A 73 -13.83 -25.15 4.41
CA VAL A 73 -12.36 -25.33 4.31
C VAL A 73 -11.75 -24.27 3.40
N ASN A 74 -12.30 -24.07 2.19
CA ASN A 74 -11.84 -23.03 1.27
C ASN A 74 -11.86 -21.64 1.94
N ASN A 75 -12.99 -21.29 2.56
CA ASN A 75 -13.15 -20.00 3.22
C ASN A 75 -12.25 -19.83 4.46
N SER A 76 -11.95 -20.92 5.18
CA SER A 76 -11.03 -20.89 6.32
C SER A 76 -9.58 -20.60 5.91
N VAL A 77 -9.15 -21.14 4.75
CA VAL A 77 -7.83 -20.85 4.19
C VAL A 77 -7.75 -19.39 3.75
N ILE A 78 -8.76 -18.89 3.03
CA ILE A 78 -8.85 -17.46 2.66
C ILE A 78 -8.82 -16.59 3.93
N GLY A 79 -9.65 -16.92 4.92
CA GLY A 79 -9.74 -16.20 6.19
C GLY A 79 -8.39 -16.14 6.92
N SER A 80 -7.66 -17.25 6.96
CA SER A 80 -6.32 -17.31 7.57
C SER A 80 -5.33 -16.35 6.89
N ILE A 81 -5.33 -16.31 5.55
CA ILE A 81 -4.47 -15.41 4.78
C ILE A 81 -4.88 -13.95 5.02
N VAL A 82 -6.17 -13.64 5.04
CA VAL A 82 -6.71 -12.30 5.30
C VAL A 82 -6.35 -11.83 6.71
N ILE A 83 -6.45 -12.69 7.74
CA ILE A 83 -6.05 -12.36 9.11
C ILE A 83 -4.55 -12.04 9.18
N ILE A 84 -3.70 -12.86 8.55
CA ILE A 84 -2.26 -12.62 8.50
C ILE A 84 -1.98 -11.25 7.83
N SER A 85 -2.65 -10.98 6.70
CA SER A 85 -2.52 -9.70 5.98
C SER A 85 -2.93 -8.52 6.87
N LEU A 86 -4.08 -8.63 7.54
CA LEU A 86 -4.59 -7.61 8.45
C LEU A 86 -3.62 -7.33 9.60
N ILE A 87 -3.08 -8.37 10.24
CA ILE A 87 -2.09 -8.22 11.31
C ILE A 87 -0.83 -7.51 10.78
N VAL A 88 -0.31 -7.94 9.63
CA VAL A 88 0.87 -7.31 9.01
C VAL A 88 0.61 -5.84 8.69
N SER A 89 -0.57 -5.50 8.18
CA SER A 89 -0.94 -4.13 7.84
C SER A 89 -1.16 -3.26 9.07
N LEU A 90 -1.76 -3.78 10.14
CA LEU A 90 -1.88 -3.08 11.43
C LEU A 90 -0.50 -2.82 12.07
N LEU A 91 0.39 -3.82 12.07
CA LEU A 91 1.76 -3.66 12.56
C LEU A 91 2.53 -2.64 11.72
N SER A 92 2.36 -2.64 10.40
CA SER A 92 3.01 -1.70 9.49
C SER A 92 2.49 -0.28 9.67
N LEU A 93 1.18 -0.12 9.86
CA LEU A 93 0.53 1.15 10.16
C LEU A 93 1.07 1.72 11.48
N ASN A 94 1.09 0.90 12.54
CA ASN A 94 1.62 1.31 13.84
C ASN A 94 3.12 1.69 13.75
N LYS A 95 3.93 0.92 13.01
CA LYS A 95 5.35 1.25 12.78
C LYS A 95 5.52 2.57 12.07
N LEU A 96 4.72 2.86 11.04
CA LEU A 96 4.79 4.14 10.33
C LEU A 96 4.34 5.31 11.21
N TYR A 97 3.25 5.14 11.95
CA TYR A 97 2.65 6.19 12.80
C TYR A 97 3.48 6.49 14.05
N SER A 98 4.14 5.47 14.62
CA SER A 98 4.86 5.62 15.88
C SER A 98 6.11 6.50 15.74
N ASN A 99 6.07 7.69 16.32
CA ASN A 99 7.24 8.55 16.49
C ASN A 99 7.87 8.29 17.87
N LYS A 100 8.23 7.03 18.15
CA LYS A 100 8.55 6.54 19.50
C LYS A 100 9.84 7.11 20.10
N PHE A 101 10.64 7.81 19.31
CA PHE A 101 11.93 8.31 19.72
C PHE A 101 12.01 9.74 19.22
N ASN A 102 12.40 10.68 20.07
CA ASN A 102 12.68 12.08 19.73
C ASN A 102 13.89 12.18 18.77
N LEU A 103 13.81 11.50 17.64
CA LEU A 103 14.83 11.43 16.61
C LEU A 103 14.86 12.74 15.85
N SER A 104 16.05 13.11 15.40
CA SER A 104 16.19 14.18 14.41
C SER A 104 15.37 13.81 13.16
N LEU A 105 14.89 14.82 12.42
CA LEU A 105 14.13 14.57 11.18
C LEU A 105 14.92 13.68 10.22
N LYS A 106 16.25 13.86 10.15
CA LYS A 106 17.16 13.06 9.35
C LYS A 106 17.12 11.58 9.74
N ASP A 107 17.36 11.26 11.01
CA ASP A 107 17.38 9.88 11.49
C ASP A 107 16.00 9.22 11.37
N TRP A 108 14.94 9.99 11.63
CA TRP A 108 13.57 9.51 11.45
C TRP A 108 13.29 9.13 10.00
N VAL A 109 13.69 9.96 9.04
CA VAL A 109 13.54 9.69 7.61
C VAL A 109 14.38 8.49 7.17
N ASP A 110 15.63 8.40 7.60
CA ASP A 110 16.51 7.25 7.28
C ASP A 110 15.89 5.93 7.73
N GLN A 111 15.39 5.86 8.96
CA GLN A 111 14.72 4.66 9.48
C GLN A 111 13.51 4.27 8.63
N ARG A 112 12.71 5.26 8.20
CA ARG A 112 11.53 5.01 7.35
C ARG A 112 11.92 4.56 5.95
N ILE A 113 12.97 5.13 5.36
CA ILE A 113 13.51 4.70 4.07
C ILE A 113 14.01 3.26 4.14
N LYS A 114 14.78 2.90 5.17
CA LYS A 114 15.29 1.53 5.36
C LYS A 114 14.15 0.52 5.48
N MET A 115 13.14 0.83 6.30
CA MET A 115 11.96 -0.01 6.47
C MET A 115 11.17 -0.17 5.16
N LEU A 116 10.81 0.94 4.50
CA LEU A 116 10.04 0.93 3.25
C LEU A 116 10.81 0.25 2.11
N SER A 117 12.12 0.43 2.04
CA SER A 117 12.98 -0.25 1.07
C SER A 117 12.96 -1.76 1.30
N GLY A 118 13.06 -2.21 2.56
CA GLY A 118 12.95 -3.62 2.92
C GLY A 118 11.61 -4.23 2.50
N TRP A 119 10.51 -3.50 2.66
CA TRP A 119 9.18 -3.96 2.24
C TRP A 119 9.00 -4.01 0.72
N LEU A 120 9.41 -2.96 0.01
CA LEU A 120 9.17 -2.81 -1.43
C LEU A 120 10.16 -3.58 -2.31
N LEU A 121 11.39 -3.76 -1.84
CA LEU A 121 12.50 -4.33 -2.60
C LEU A 121 13.08 -5.61 -1.97
N GLY A 122 12.64 -6.00 -0.78
CA GLY A 122 13.14 -7.19 -0.10
C GLY A 122 12.75 -8.51 -0.76
N LYS A 123 13.22 -9.62 -0.16
CA LYS A 123 13.07 -10.99 -0.66
C LYS A 123 11.62 -11.38 -0.99
N TYR A 124 10.66 -10.93 -0.18
CA TYR A 124 9.24 -11.26 -0.34
C TYR A 124 8.45 -10.23 -1.16
N SER A 125 9.10 -9.21 -1.72
CA SER A 125 8.43 -8.12 -2.44
C SER A 125 7.69 -8.54 -3.71
N LYS A 126 7.93 -9.75 -4.21
CA LYS A 126 7.29 -10.36 -5.38
C LYS A 126 6.36 -11.53 -5.04
N LEU A 127 6.15 -11.83 -3.75
CA LEU A 127 5.30 -12.95 -3.32
C LEU A 127 3.87 -12.82 -3.85
N TYR A 128 3.39 -11.60 -4.05
CA TYR A 128 2.08 -11.30 -4.63
C TYR A 128 1.87 -11.93 -6.01
N ILE A 129 2.94 -12.16 -6.80
CA ILE A 129 2.85 -12.79 -8.13
C ILE A 129 2.29 -14.21 -8.03
N VAL A 130 2.62 -14.93 -6.95
CA VAL A 130 2.17 -16.30 -6.70
C VAL A 130 0.87 -16.31 -5.90
N LEU A 131 0.74 -15.44 -4.90
CA LEU A 131 -0.43 -15.44 -4.01
C LEU A 131 -1.72 -14.99 -4.71
N ILE A 132 -1.65 -14.00 -5.61
CA ILE A 132 -2.85 -13.43 -6.23
C ILE A 132 -3.61 -14.45 -7.08
N PRO A 133 -2.98 -15.20 -8.01
CA PRO A 133 -3.71 -16.21 -8.76
C PRO A 133 -4.44 -17.21 -7.89
N ILE A 134 -3.78 -17.70 -6.84
CA ILE A 134 -4.35 -18.66 -5.91
C ILE A 134 -5.55 -18.05 -5.18
N LEU A 135 -5.35 -16.88 -4.56
CA LEU A 135 -6.42 -16.19 -3.82
C LEU A 135 -7.60 -15.83 -4.71
N LEU A 136 -7.35 -15.38 -5.94
CA LEU A 136 -8.40 -14.96 -6.84
C LEU A 136 -9.29 -16.14 -7.25
N VAL A 137 -8.70 -17.30 -7.53
CA VAL A 137 -9.47 -18.53 -7.79
C VAL A 137 -10.29 -18.92 -6.57
N MET A 138 -9.68 -18.94 -5.37
CA MET A 138 -10.38 -19.33 -4.14
C MET A 138 -11.52 -18.36 -3.78
N ILE A 139 -11.32 -17.06 -3.96
CA ILE A 139 -12.33 -16.02 -3.72
C ILE A 139 -13.46 -16.12 -4.75
N ASN A 140 -13.14 -16.23 -6.04
CA ASN A 140 -14.15 -16.40 -7.08
C ASN A 140 -14.98 -17.65 -6.85
N LEU A 141 -14.34 -18.76 -6.47
CA LEU A 141 -15.04 -20.00 -6.14
C LEU A 141 -15.93 -19.82 -4.90
N SER A 142 -15.46 -19.13 -3.86
CA SER A 142 -16.25 -18.80 -2.68
C SER A 142 -17.49 -17.97 -3.01
N ILE A 143 -17.33 -16.94 -3.84
CA ILE A 143 -18.42 -16.08 -4.30
C ILE A 143 -19.41 -16.89 -5.14
N HIS A 144 -18.90 -17.64 -6.12
CA HIS A 144 -19.73 -18.39 -7.05
C HIS A 144 -20.54 -19.48 -6.34
N VAL A 145 -19.90 -20.26 -5.46
CA VAL A 145 -20.61 -21.25 -4.64
C VAL A 145 -21.67 -20.57 -3.77
N TYR A 146 -21.36 -19.43 -3.16
CA TYR A 146 -22.34 -18.75 -2.32
C TYR A 146 -23.58 -18.30 -3.11
N TYR A 147 -23.40 -17.64 -4.26
CA TYR A 147 -24.52 -17.08 -5.03
C TYR A 147 -25.25 -18.09 -5.93
N ASP A 148 -24.61 -19.17 -6.36
CA ASP A 148 -25.28 -20.22 -7.15
C ASP A 148 -26.15 -21.13 -6.27
N HIS A 149 -26.12 -20.96 -4.94
CA HIS A 149 -26.88 -21.74 -3.94
C HIS A 149 -26.65 -23.26 -3.97
N LYS A 150 -25.72 -23.75 -4.80
CA LYS A 150 -25.34 -25.17 -4.92
C LYS A 150 -24.21 -25.56 -3.97
N PRO A 151 -24.09 -26.84 -3.59
CA PRO A 151 -22.91 -27.36 -2.90
C PRO A 151 -21.62 -27.16 -3.71
N PHE A 152 -20.51 -27.01 -3.01
CA PHE A 152 -19.18 -26.77 -3.58
C PHE A 152 -18.80 -27.77 -4.68
N ILE A 153 -19.08 -29.06 -4.47
CA ILE A 153 -18.78 -30.12 -5.45
C ILE A 153 -19.61 -29.98 -6.73
N GLU A 154 -20.87 -29.58 -6.63
CA GLU A 154 -21.73 -29.43 -7.81
C GLU A 154 -21.27 -28.25 -8.66
N VAL A 155 -20.83 -27.16 -8.03
CA VAL A 155 -20.29 -25.99 -8.72
C VAL A 155 -19.01 -26.33 -9.48
N ILE A 156 -18.13 -27.14 -8.91
CA ILE A 156 -16.89 -27.57 -9.58
C ILE A 156 -17.18 -28.55 -10.72
N LYS A 157 -18.24 -29.34 -10.63
CA LYS A 157 -18.62 -30.30 -11.69
C LYS A 157 -19.41 -29.67 -12.83
N ASN A 158 -19.93 -28.46 -12.66
CA ASN A 158 -20.71 -27.77 -13.68
C ASN A 158 -19.78 -27.06 -14.69
N GLU A 159 -19.89 -27.44 -15.97
CA GLU A 159 -19.11 -26.87 -17.06
C GLU A 159 -19.32 -25.36 -17.21
N GLU A 160 -20.56 -24.87 -17.09
CA GLU A 160 -20.87 -23.44 -17.18
C GLU A 160 -20.20 -22.66 -16.05
N SER A 161 -20.20 -23.22 -14.83
CA SER A 161 -19.50 -22.66 -13.69
C SER A 161 -17.99 -22.60 -13.91
N ILE A 162 -17.40 -23.65 -14.49
CA ILE A 162 -15.96 -23.68 -14.82
C ILE A 162 -15.61 -22.59 -15.83
N VAL A 163 -16.41 -22.43 -16.89
CA VAL A 163 -16.20 -21.39 -17.91
C VAL A 163 -16.31 -19.99 -17.28
N GLY A 164 -17.34 -19.76 -16.46
CA GLY A 164 -17.51 -18.50 -15.73
C GLY A 164 -16.33 -18.20 -14.80
N LEU A 165 -15.86 -19.20 -14.05
CA LEU A 165 -14.69 -19.08 -13.18
C LEU A 165 -13.41 -18.78 -13.97
N MET A 166 -13.19 -19.39 -15.13
CA MET A 166 -12.02 -19.11 -15.97
C MET A 166 -12.04 -17.67 -16.48
N VAL A 167 -13.16 -17.22 -17.06
CA VAL A 167 -13.29 -15.86 -17.60
C VAL A 167 -13.16 -14.82 -16.47
N GLY A 168 -13.89 -15.02 -15.38
CA GLY A 168 -13.82 -14.14 -14.20
C GLY A 168 -12.43 -14.10 -13.59
N SER A 169 -11.72 -15.24 -13.57
CA SER A 169 -10.36 -15.29 -13.05
C SER A 169 -9.36 -14.58 -13.95
N LEU A 170 -9.45 -14.71 -15.28
CA LEU A 170 -8.58 -14.01 -16.22
C LEU A 170 -8.75 -12.49 -16.14
N VAL A 171 -10.00 -12.02 -16.13
CA VAL A 171 -10.31 -10.59 -15.99
C VAL A 171 -9.84 -10.08 -14.62
N GLY A 172 -10.14 -10.81 -13.55
CA GLY A 172 -9.72 -10.46 -12.19
C GLY A 172 -8.20 -10.40 -12.05
N LEU A 173 -7.47 -11.36 -12.63
CA LEU A 173 -6.01 -11.36 -12.68
C LEU A 173 -5.47 -10.13 -13.40
N PHE A 174 -6.01 -9.80 -14.57
CA PHE A 174 -5.59 -8.64 -15.34
C PHE A 174 -5.75 -7.35 -14.52
N VAL A 175 -6.92 -7.15 -13.91
CA VAL A 175 -7.20 -5.98 -13.08
C VAL A 175 -6.30 -5.95 -11.85
N ALA A 176 -6.14 -7.07 -11.14
CA ALA A 176 -5.31 -7.16 -9.95
C ALA A 176 -3.83 -6.80 -10.25
N PHE A 177 -3.26 -7.39 -11.29
CA PHE A 177 -1.88 -7.08 -11.70
C PHE A 177 -1.72 -5.65 -12.19
N PHE A 178 -2.70 -5.12 -12.93
CA PHE A 178 -2.68 -3.72 -13.37
C PHE A 178 -2.67 -2.75 -12.18
N VAL A 179 -3.59 -2.93 -11.24
CA VAL A 179 -3.72 -2.10 -10.03
C VAL A 179 -2.46 -2.20 -9.17
N LEU A 180 -1.94 -3.40 -8.94
CA LEU A 180 -0.75 -3.58 -8.12
C LEU A 180 0.52 -3.03 -8.78
N ASN A 181 0.66 -3.15 -10.09
CA ASN A 181 1.76 -2.52 -10.79
C ASN A 181 1.71 -0.99 -10.64
N LYS A 182 0.50 -0.41 -10.71
CA LYS A 182 0.28 1.02 -10.48
C LYS A 182 0.63 1.43 -9.05
N ILE A 183 0.17 0.68 -8.05
CA ILE A 183 0.47 0.89 -6.63
C ILE A 183 1.97 0.75 -6.36
N ARG A 184 2.61 -0.28 -6.90
CA ARG A 184 4.04 -0.53 -6.76
C ARG A 184 4.86 0.62 -7.34
N LYS A 185 4.57 1.05 -8.57
CA LYS A 185 5.23 2.21 -9.20
C LYS A 185 5.04 3.48 -8.36
N PHE A 186 3.84 3.71 -7.85
CA PHE A 186 3.54 4.84 -6.98
C PHE A 186 4.37 4.80 -5.68
N HIS A 187 4.46 3.65 -5.02
CA HIS A 187 5.27 3.49 -3.81
C HIS A 187 6.77 3.65 -4.07
N LEU A 188 7.29 3.09 -5.16
CA LEU A 188 8.70 3.25 -5.53
C LEU A 188 9.04 4.71 -5.81
N LYS A 189 8.20 5.43 -6.54
CA LYS A 189 8.37 6.87 -6.77
C LYS A 189 8.37 7.66 -5.46
N ASN A 190 7.45 7.37 -4.55
CA ASN A 190 7.42 8.05 -3.25
C ASN A 190 8.64 7.68 -2.37
N LEU A 191 9.14 6.45 -2.45
CA LEU A 191 10.36 6.03 -1.77
C LEU A 191 11.59 6.78 -2.30
N GLU A 192 11.69 6.93 -3.62
CA GLU A 192 12.75 7.71 -4.26
C GLU A 192 12.69 9.18 -3.85
N SER A 193 11.50 9.79 -3.85
CA SER A 193 11.32 11.14 -3.31
C SER A 193 11.72 11.26 -1.84
N LEU A 194 11.49 10.24 -1.00
CA LEU A 194 11.99 10.24 0.38
C LEU A 194 13.51 10.19 0.43
N LYS A 195 14.16 9.39 -0.42
CA LYS A 195 15.63 9.31 -0.52
C LYS A 195 16.25 10.64 -0.96
N GLU A 196 15.66 11.32 -1.94
CA GLU A 196 16.08 12.65 -2.37
C GLU A 196 15.95 13.70 -1.25
N LEU A 197 14.83 13.66 -0.52
CA LEU A 197 14.62 14.54 0.64
C LEU A 197 15.65 14.28 1.74
N HIS A 198 15.95 13.02 2.01
CA HIS A 198 16.98 12.64 2.98
C HIS A 198 18.37 13.12 2.56
N ALA A 199 18.74 12.97 1.27
CA ALA A 199 20.01 13.48 0.77
C ALA A 199 20.13 15.00 0.92
N SER A 200 19.04 15.74 0.69
CA SER A 200 18.99 17.19 0.90
C SER A 200 19.19 17.55 2.38
N LEU A 201 18.53 16.83 3.29
CA LEU A 201 18.71 17.00 4.74
C LEU A 201 20.13 16.67 5.22
N CYS A 202 20.84 15.76 4.54
CA CYS A 202 22.23 15.42 4.85
C CYS A 202 23.23 16.47 4.37
N ASN A 203 22.95 17.17 3.27
CA ASN A 203 23.85 18.14 2.66
C ASN A 203 23.75 19.56 3.26
N GLU A 204 22.71 19.85 4.05
CA GLU A 204 22.48 21.16 4.72
C GLU A 204 22.97 21.21 6.19
N GLN A 205 23.64 20.15 6.66
CA GLN A 205 24.36 20.08 7.93
C GLN A 205 25.86 20.19 7.68
#